data_AF-A0A371Q137-F1
#
_entry.id   AF-A0A371Q137-F1
#
_cell.length_a   1.000
_cell.length_b   1.000
_cell.length_c   1.000
_cell.angle_alpha   90.00
_cell.angle_beta   90.00
_cell.angle_gamma   90.00
#
_symmetry.space_group_name_H-M   'P 1'
#
loop_
_entity.id
_entity.type
_entity.pdbx_description
1 polymer ?
#
loop_
_entity_poly.entity_id
_entity_poly.type
_entity_poly.pdbx_seq_one_letter_code
_entity_poly.pdbx_strand_id
1 'polypeptide(L)'
;MWEEIVPLGYIGSHQRVRACIRAKRLSPDPVTARPPSPRVVSGWILRRPETLTETDQLRLKAVLVHCPELDALTGHVRSFAQMLTERQGERLPQWLDAVRQDDLPNLHTLAAGINRDRDAVIAGLTLHWNSGVVEGHVNRIKMLKRQMFGRAGFSLLRKRVLLA
;
A
#
# COMPACT_ATOMS: atom_id res chain seq x y z
N MET A 1 13.60 -33.16 -9.44
CA MET A 1 12.40 -33.68 -10.14
C MET A 1 12.42 -35.19 -10.35
N TRP A 2 13.37 -35.83 -11.06
CA TRP A 2 13.40 -37.30 -11.17
C TRP A 2 13.62 -38.00 -9.82
N GLU A 3 14.64 -37.55 -9.07
CA GLU A 3 14.95 -38.08 -7.74
C GLU A 3 13.87 -37.76 -6.70
N GLU A 4 12.97 -36.82 -6.98
CA GLU A 4 11.85 -36.44 -6.10
C GLU A 4 10.59 -37.28 -6.33
N ILE A 5 10.34 -37.75 -7.56
CA ILE A 5 9.11 -38.49 -7.90
C ILE A 5 9.25 -40.00 -7.79
N VAL A 6 10.48 -40.54 -7.85
CA VAL A 6 10.74 -41.97 -7.62
C VAL A 6 10.34 -42.38 -6.20
N PRO A 7 10.68 -41.63 -5.13
CA PRO A 7 10.20 -41.90 -3.78
C PRO A 7 8.67 -41.78 -3.61
N LEU A 8 7.99 -41.04 -4.51
CA LEU A 8 6.53 -40.88 -4.51
C LEU A 8 5.80 -42.01 -5.26
N GLY A 9 6.50 -43.09 -5.63
CA GLY A 9 5.92 -44.29 -6.25
C GLY A 9 5.89 -44.27 -7.78
N TYR A 10 6.64 -43.37 -8.43
CA TYR A 10 6.70 -43.33 -9.89
C TYR A 10 7.47 -44.53 -10.47
N ILE A 11 6.74 -45.41 -11.17
CA ILE A 11 7.23 -46.64 -11.82
C ILE A 11 7.64 -46.45 -13.30
N GLY A 12 7.59 -45.23 -13.83
CA GLY A 12 7.95 -44.95 -15.22
C GLY A 12 9.46 -44.76 -15.44
N SER A 13 9.89 -44.57 -16.69
CA SER A 13 11.31 -44.36 -17.02
C SER A 13 11.75 -42.90 -16.92
N HIS A 14 13.02 -42.68 -16.56
CA HIS A 14 13.65 -41.34 -16.54
C HIS A 14 13.51 -40.62 -17.89
N GLN A 15 13.55 -41.37 -18.99
CA GLN A 15 13.39 -40.84 -20.34
C GLN A 15 12.01 -40.20 -20.57
N ARG A 16 10.92 -40.77 -20.01
CA ARG A 16 9.57 -40.20 -20.08
C ARG A 16 9.45 -38.92 -19.28
N VAL A 17 10.12 -38.86 -18.13
CA VAL A 17 10.15 -37.66 -17.27
C VAL A 17 10.94 -36.54 -17.97
N ARG A 18 12.10 -36.85 -18.56
CA ARG A 18 12.84 -35.90 -19.40
C ARG A 18 12.05 -35.43 -20.61
N ALA A 19 11.34 -36.33 -21.29
CA ALA A 19 10.49 -35.98 -22.42
C ALA A 19 9.33 -35.06 -22.00
N CYS A 20 8.67 -35.34 -20.87
CA CYS A 20 7.62 -34.50 -20.30
C CYS A 20 8.12 -33.10 -19.91
N ILE A 21 9.28 -33.02 -19.25
CA ILE A 21 9.91 -31.74 -18.91
C ILE A 21 10.31 -30.97 -20.17
N ARG A 22 10.87 -31.67 -21.17
CA ARG A 22 11.24 -31.07 -22.46
C ARG A 22 10.01 -30.54 -23.20
N ALA A 23 8.91 -31.30 -23.21
CA ALA A 23 7.65 -30.86 -23.76
C ALA A 23 7.11 -29.63 -23.02
N LYS A 24 7.12 -29.61 -21.68
CA LYS A 24 6.71 -28.43 -20.90
C LYS A 24 7.59 -27.20 -21.11
N ARG A 25 8.90 -27.36 -21.36
CA ARG A 25 9.82 -26.25 -21.67
C ARG A 25 9.66 -25.71 -23.10
N LEU A 26 9.21 -26.55 -24.02
CA LEU A 26 9.02 -26.20 -25.44
C LEU A 26 7.58 -25.79 -25.74
N SER A 27 6.63 -26.17 -24.89
CA SER A 27 5.30 -25.58 -24.90
C SER A 27 5.47 -24.08 -24.65
N PRO A 28 4.92 -23.21 -25.51
CA PRO A 28 4.81 -21.81 -25.16
C PRO A 28 4.06 -21.77 -23.83
N ASP A 29 4.68 -21.16 -22.80
CA ASP A 29 3.94 -20.82 -21.60
C ASP A 29 2.65 -20.13 -22.07
N PRO A 30 1.47 -20.48 -21.53
CA PRO A 30 0.33 -19.60 -21.71
C PRO A 30 0.82 -18.21 -21.37
N VAL A 31 0.58 -17.22 -22.22
CA VAL A 31 0.94 -15.83 -21.95
C VAL A 31 0.06 -15.37 -20.79
N THR A 32 0.38 -15.84 -19.59
CA THR A 32 -0.22 -15.38 -18.35
C THR A 32 0.32 -13.98 -18.20
N ALA A 33 -0.57 -13.00 -18.35
CA ALA A 33 -0.26 -11.61 -18.11
C ALA A 33 0.53 -11.53 -16.79
N ARG A 34 1.71 -10.92 -16.85
CA ARG A 34 2.60 -10.82 -15.70
C ARG A 34 1.81 -10.29 -14.51
N PRO A 35 1.91 -10.91 -13.31
CA PRO A 35 1.19 -10.43 -12.15
C PRO A 35 1.54 -8.95 -11.89
N PRO A 36 0.57 -8.14 -11.44
CA PRO A 36 0.81 -6.73 -11.17
C PRO A 36 1.88 -6.59 -10.07
N SER A 37 2.72 -5.56 -10.20
CA SER A 37 3.74 -5.31 -9.17
C SER A 37 3.09 -4.82 -7.87
N PRO A 38 3.74 -5.01 -6.70
CA PRO A 38 3.22 -4.53 -5.43
C PRO A 38 2.86 -3.03 -5.46
N ARG A 39 3.66 -2.21 -6.16
CA ARG A 39 3.41 -0.77 -6.31
C ARG A 39 2.13 -0.46 -7.09
N VAL A 40 1.81 -1.28 -8.10
CA VAL A 40 0.57 -1.15 -8.88
C VAL A 40 -0.62 -1.51 -8.01
N VAL A 41 -0.54 -2.62 -7.27
CA VAL A 41 -1.60 -3.07 -6.36
C VAL A 41 -1.86 -2.05 -5.25
N SER A 42 -0.81 -1.56 -4.58
CA SER A 42 -0.94 -0.48 -3.60
C SER A 42 -1.55 0.78 -4.20
N GLY A 43 -1.17 1.13 -5.43
CA GLY A 43 -1.74 2.25 -6.16
C GLY A 43 -3.24 2.10 -6.43
N TRP A 44 -3.71 0.88 -6.72
CA TRP A 44 -5.14 0.61 -6.87
C TRP A 44 -5.89 0.67 -5.54
N ILE A 45 -5.32 0.12 -4.47
CA ILE A 45 -5.92 0.11 -3.12
C ILE A 45 -6.12 1.53 -2.58
N LEU A 46 -5.15 2.42 -2.83
CA LEU A 46 -5.17 3.81 -2.35
C LEU A 46 -6.03 4.75 -3.21
N ARG A 47 -6.54 4.30 -4.36
CA ARG A 47 -7.42 5.09 -5.22
C ARG A 47 -8.89 4.84 -4.90
N ARG A 48 -9.70 5.84 -5.21
CA ARG A 48 -11.16 5.71 -5.18
C ARG A 48 -11.61 4.63 -6.16
N PRO A 49 -12.38 3.62 -5.74
CA PRO A 49 -12.78 2.49 -6.60
C PRO A 49 -13.41 2.93 -7.94
N GLU A 50 -14.21 3.98 -7.91
CA GLU A 50 -14.90 4.57 -9.06
C GLU A 50 -13.97 5.23 -10.09
N THR A 51 -12.70 5.48 -9.73
CA THR A 51 -11.70 6.05 -10.64
C THR A 51 -10.82 4.99 -11.32
N LEU A 52 -10.97 3.72 -10.92
CA LEU A 52 -10.25 2.60 -11.53
C LEU A 52 -10.93 2.19 -12.82
N THR A 53 -10.14 1.83 -13.83
CA THR A 53 -10.66 1.20 -15.05
C THR A 53 -11.26 -0.17 -14.72
N GLU A 54 -12.22 -0.64 -15.51
CA GLU A 54 -12.81 -1.98 -15.33
C GLU A 54 -11.74 -3.09 -15.31
N THR A 55 -10.73 -2.97 -16.18
CA THR A 55 -9.59 -3.89 -16.23
C THR A 55 -8.80 -3.89 -14.92
N ASP A 56 -8.53 -2.72 -14.34
CA ASP A 56 -7.81 -2.62 -13.07
C ASP A 56 -8.65 -3.13 -11.89
N GLN A 57 -9.97 -2.89 -11.90
CA GLN A 57 -10.88 -3.44 -10.89
C GLN A 57 -10.90 -4.97 -10.93
N LEU A 58 -10.98 -5.57 -12.12
CA LEU A 58 -10.94 -7.02 -12.29
C LEU A 58 -9.60 -7.60 -11.83
N ARG A 59 -8.48 -6.95 -12.18
CA ARG A 59 -7.15 -7.37 -11.74
C ARG A 59 -6.98 -7.25 -10.23
N LEU A 60 -7.42 -6.15 -9.62
CA LEU A 60 -7.40 -6.00 -8.17
C LEU A 60 -8.23 -7.10 -7.51
N LYS A 61 -9.46 -7.34 -7.99
CA LYS A 61 -10.33 -8.40 -7.47
C LYS A 61 -9.66 -9.77 -7.53
N ALA A 62 -9.00 -10.10 -8.64
CA ALA A 62 -8.25 -11.35 -8.76
C ALA A 62 -7.14 -11.45 -7.70
N VAL A 63 -6.40 -10.37 -7.45
CA VAL A 63 -5.36 -10.36 -6.39
C VAL A 63 -5.99 -10.57 -5.00
N LEU A 64 -7.08 -9.88 -4.68
CA LEU A 64 -7.72 -9.96 -3.35
C LEU A 64 -8.29 -11.37 -3.07
N VAL A 65 -8.84 -12.04 -4.09
CA VAL A 65 -9.33 -13.43 -3.94
C VAL A 65 -8.21 -14.41 -3.56
N HIS A 66 -6.98 -14.14 -3.97
CA HIS A 66 -5.83 -15.01 -3.69
C HIS A 66 -5.08 -14.65 -2.39
N CYS A 67 -5.31 -13.47 -1.81
CA CYS A 67 -4.70 -13.02 -0.55
C CYS A 67 -5.76 -12.41 0.38
N PRO A 68 -6.38 -13.19 1.28
CA PRO A 68 -7.39 -12.71 2.24
C PRO A 68 -6.88 -11.58 3.14
N GLU A 69 -5.59 -11.60 3.51
CA GLU A 69 -4.95 -10.55 4.31
C GLU A 69 -4.94 -9.20 3.57
N LEU A 70 -4.76 -9.24 2.25
CA LEU A 70 -4.77 -8.05 1.42
C LEU A 70 -6.20 -7.53 1.20
N ASP A 71 -7.19 -8.42 1.15
CA ASP A 71 -8.61 -8.05 1.11
C ASP A 71 -9.02 -7.32 2.38
N ALA A 72 -8.69 -7.88 3.55
CA ALA A 72 -8.90 -7.23 4.85
C ALA A 72 -8.19 -5.87 4.93
N LEU A 73 -6.92 -5.80 4.54
CA LEU A 73 -6.17 -4.54 4.48
C LEU A 73 -6.86 -3.51 3.57
N THR A 74 -7.33 -3.93 2.40
CA THR A 74 -8.03 -3.07 1.44
C THR A 74 -9.31 -2.51 2.05
N GLY A 75 -10.06 -3.34 2.78
CA GLY A 75 -11.24 -2.92 3.55
C GLY A 75 -10.90 -1.82 4.56
N HIS A 76 -9.89 -2.02 5.39
CA HIS A 76 -9.46 -1.05 6.39
C HIS A 76 -9.00 0.27 5.78
N VAL A 77 -8.20 0.21 4.71
CA VAL A 77 -7.72 1.41 3.99
C VAL A 77 -8.90 2.21 3.42
N ARG A 78 -9.85 1.53 2.78
CA ARG A 78 -11.03 2.19 2.19
C ARG A 78 -11.94 2.80 3.25
N SER A 79 -12.19 2.07 4.34
CA SER A 79 -12.98 2.58 5.47
C SER A 79 -12.33 3.80 6.13
N PHE A 80 -11.00 3.78 6.32
CA PHE A 80 -10.26 4.92 6.86
C PHE A 80 -10.31 6.12 5.91
N ALA A 81 -10.14 5.90 4.60
CA ALA A 81 -10.22 6.96 3.60
C ALA A 81 -11.61 7.60 3.52
N GLN A 82 -12.67 6.80 3.67
CA GLN A 82 -14.03 7.31 3.80
C GLN A 82 -14.17 8.18 5.05
N MET A 83 -13.73 7.69 6.22
CA MET A 83 -13.76 8.44 7.47
C MET A 83 -13.05 9.79 7.37
N LEU A 84 -11.88 9.82 6.72
CA LEU A 84 -11.12 11.05 6.45
C LEU A 84 -11.86 12.00 5.50
N THR A 85 -12.49 11.47 4.45
CA THR A 85 -13.17 12.28 3.42
C THR A 85 -14.50 12.84 3.92
N GLU A 86 -15.27 12.04 4.65
CA GLU A 86 -16.58 12.38 5.21
C GLU A 86 -16.50 13.04 6.59
N ARG A 87 -15.28 13.17 7.13
CA ARG A 87 -14.95 13.78 8.42
C ARG A 87 -15.64 13.15 9.63
N GLN A 88 -15.56 11.83 9.71
CA GLN A 88 -16.24 11.00 10.72
C GLN A 88 -15.28 10.56 11.83
N GLY A 89 -14.60 11.49 12.49
CA GLY A 89 -13.61 11.17 13.52
C GLY A 89 -14.17 10.36 14.69
N GLU A 90 -15.48 10.45 14.96
CA GLU A 90 -16.18 9.64 15.96
C GLU A 90 -16.13 8.12 15.69
N ARG A 91 -15.93 7.72 14.42
CA ARG A 91 -15.82 6.30 14.02
C ARG A 91 -14.42 5.71 14.22
N LEU A 92 -13.43 6.53 14.56
CA LEU A 92 -12.05 6.08 14.74
C LEU A 92 -11.90 4.92 15.74
N PRO A 93 -12.56 4.92 16.92
CA PRO A 93 -12.43 3.83 17.88
C PRO A 93 -12.90 2.49 17.32
N GLN A 94 -14.05 2.50 16.63
CA GLN A 94 -14.59 1.31 15.97
C GLN A 94 -13.63 0.78 14.89
N TRP A 95 -13.01 1.66 14.12
CA TRP A 95 -12.03 1.27 13.12
C TRP A 95 -10.77 0.66 13.74
N LEU A 96 -10.27 1.24 14.84
CA LEU A 96 -9.12 0.68 15.57
C LEU A 96 -9.42 -0.71 16.12
N ASP A 97 -10.65 -0.95 16.61
CA ASP A 97 -11.06 -2.25 17.10
C ASP A 97 -11.20 -3.27 15.95
N ALA A 98 -11.75 -2.86 14.81
CA ALA A 98 -11.83 -3.71 13.61
C ALA A 98 -10.44 -4.13 13.12
N VAL A 99 -9.48 -3.21 13.07
CA VAL A 99 -8.08 -3.50 12.68
C VAL A 99 -7.43 -4.54 13.60
N ARG A 100 -7.77 -4.56 14.89
CA ARG A 100 -7.23 -5.52 15.87
C ARG A 100 -7.80 -6.93 15.73
N GLN A 101 -8.97 -7.08 15.09
CA GLN A 101 -9.58 -8.40 14.87
C GLN A 101 -8.92 -9.17 13.73
N ASP A 102 -8.33 -8.46 12.76
CA ASP A 102 -7.63 -9.07 11.64
C ASP A 102 -6.14 -9.25 11.93
N ASP A 103 -5.52 -10.33 11.44
CA ASP A 103 -4.10 -10.62 11.62
C ASP A 103 -3.21 -9.81 10.65
N LEU A 104 -3.13 -8.50 10.89
CA LEU A 104 -2.40 -7.54 10.06
C LEU A 104 -1.33 -6.82 10.90
N PRO A 105 -0.19 -7.44 11.22
CA PRO A 105 0.79 -6.91 12.19
C PRO A 105 1.36 -5.53 11.79
N ASN A 106 1.54 -5.29 10.50
CA ASN A 106 1.97 -3.98 10.00
C ASN A 106 0.91 -2.89 10.25
N LEU A 107 -0.37 -3.25 10.11
CA LEU A 107 -1.48 -2.32 10.34
C LEU A 107 -1.73 -2.11 11.85
N HIS A 108 -1.49 -3.12 12.68
CA HIS A 108 -1.53 -2.99 14.14
C HIS A 108 -0.53 -1.95 14.66
N THR A 109 0.68 -1.92 14.08
CA THR A 109 1.70 -0.91 14.44
C THR A 109 1.22 0.50 14.12
N LEU A 110 0.58 0.70 12.96
CA LEU A 110 -0.04 1.98 12.60
C LEU A 110 -1.19 2.33 13.57
N ALA A 111 -2.08 1.38 13.85
CA ALA A 111 -3.20 1.56 14.76
C ALA A 111 -2.74 1.93 16.19
N ALA A 112 -1.65 1.32 16.67
CA ALA A 112 -1.05 1.67 17.95
C ALA A 112 -0.47 3.09 17.95
N GLY A 113 0.13 3.53 16.83
CA GLY A 113 0.54 4.92 16.63
C GLY A 113 -0.64 5.89 16.69
N ILE A 114 -1.68 5.63 15.90
CA ILE A 114 -2.92 6.42 15.87
C ILE A 114 -3.58 6.50 17.25
N ASN A 115 -3.63 5.38 17.98
CA ASN A 115 -4.25 5.33 19.30
C ASN A 115 -3.49 6.14 20.36
N ARG A 116 -2.16 6.31 20.22
CA ARG A 116 -1.39 7.18 21.11
C ARG A 116 -1.75 8.66 20.94
N ASP A 117 -2.02 9.07 19.70
CA ASP A 117 -2.38 10.45 19.34
C ASP A 117 -3.89 10.61 19.08
N ARG A 118 -4.72 9.77 19.73
CA ARG A 118 -6.14 9.58 19.41
C ARG A 118 -6.91 10.90 19.30
N ASP A 119 -6.80 11.79 20.29
CA ASP A 119 -7.57 13.04 20.30
C ASP A 119 -7.18 13.97 19.14
N ALA A 120 -5.88 14.03 18.83
CA ALA A 120 -5.37 14.80 17.70
C ALA A 120 -5.84 14.20 16.36
N VAL A 121 -5.86 12.87 16.23
CA VAL A 121 -6.35 12.20 15.03
C VAL A 121 -7.86 12.38 14.87
N ILE A 122 -8.65 12.26 15.94
CA ILE A 122 -10.10 12.54 15.91
C ILE A 122 -10.33 13.99 15.46
N ALA A 123 -9.60 14.95 16.03
CA ALA A 123 -9.69 16.35 15.61
C ALA A 123 -9.34 16.51 14.12
N GLY A 124 -8.25 15.88 13.65
CA GLY A 124 -7.85 15.90 12.24
C GLY A 124 -8.85 15.23 11.29
N LEU A 125 -9.59 14.23 11.78
CA LEU A 125 -10.65 13.54 11.05
C LEU A 125 -12.01 14.23 11.17
N THR A 126 -12.18 15.28 11.98
CA THR A 126 -13.50 15.91 12.20
C THR A 126 -13.51 17.37 11.76
N LEU A 127 -12.44 18.10 12.08
CA LEU A 127 -12.35 19.53 11.83
C LEU A 127 -12.12 19.80 10.34
N HIS A 128 -12.55 20.98 9.89
CA HIS A 128 -12.29 21.45 8.54
C HIS A 128 -10.87 22.01 8.37
N TRP A 129 -10.18 22.24 9.47
CA TRP A 129 -8.81 22.74 9.52
C TRP A 129 -7.84 21.63 9.14
N ASN A 130 -6.93 21.93 8.21
CA ASN A 130 -5.83 21.04 7.86
C ASN A 130 -4.52 21.82 7.90
N SER A 131 -3.42 21.10 8.13
CA SER A 131 -2.07 21.66 8.18
C SER A 131 -1.48 21.90 6.78
N GLY A 132 -2.22 21.69 5.69
CA GLY A 132 -1.68 21.67 4.33
C GLY A 132 -0.98 22.96 3.91
N VAL A 133 -1.57 24.12 4.23
CA VAL A 133 -0.96 25.43 3.94
C VAL A 133 0.32 25.63 4.77
N VAL A 134 0.27 25.28 6.05
CA VAL A 134 1.41 25.40 6.97
C VAL A 134 2.55 24.47 6.53
N GLU A 135 2.24 23.23 6.19
CA GLU A 135 3.19 22.25 5.64
C GLU A 135 3.79 22.72 4.32
N GLY A 136 2.98 23.34 3.45
CA GLY A 136 3.45 23.97 2.22
C GLY A 136 4.49 25.05 2.48
N HIS A 137 4.24 25.94 3.44
CA HIS A 137 5.22 26.95 3.85
C HIS A 137 6.48 26.33 4.46
N VAL A 138 6.34 25.33 5.32
CA VAL A 138 7.48 24.59 5.89
C VAL A 138 8.32 23.93 4.80
N ASN A 139 7.68 23.31 3.80
CA ASN A 139 8.37 22.68 2.68
C ASN A 139 9.09 23.71 1.80
N ARG A 140 8.48 24.88 1.55
CA ARG A 140 9.13 25.99 0.84
C ARG A 140 10.38 26.47 1.59
N ILE A 141 10.28 26.67 2.90
CA ILE A 141 11.42 27.08 3.73
C ILE A 141 12.51 26.01 3.73
N LYS A 142 12.15 24.72 3.87
CA LYS A 142 13.09 23.60 3.78
C LYS A 142 13.79 23.56 2.42
N MET A 143 13.07 23.83 1.33
CA MET A 143 13.63 23.88 -0.02
C MET A 143 14.63 25.03 -0.18
N LEU A 144 14.28 26.25 0.27
CA LEU A 144 15.20 27.40 0.27
C LEU A 144 16.47 27.12 1.11
N LYS A 145 16.33 26.48 2.28
CA LYS A 145 17.47 26.06 3.10
C LYS A 145 18.34 25.01 2.38
N ARG A 146 17.72 24.05 1.67
CA ARG A 146 18.44 23.00 0.90
C ARG A 146 19.18 23.58 -0.31
N GLN A 147 18.63 24.57 -1.01
CA GLN A 147 19.33 25.31 -2.07
C GLN A 147 20.61 26.00 -1.57
N MET A 148 20.70 26.23 -0.27
CA MET A 148 21.85 26.85 0.40
C MET A 148 22.75 25.84 1.10
N PHE A 149 22.58 24.55 0.80
CA PHE A 149 23.33 23.45 1.42
C PHE A 149 23.26 23.45 2.97
N GLY A 150 22.18 24.01 3.53
CA GLY A 150 22.02 24.14 4.98
C GLY A 150 22.91 25.18 5.67
N ARG A 151 23.72 25.95 4.92
CA ARG A 151 24.71 26.90 5.45
C ARG A 151 24.16 28.30 5.71
N ALA A 152 22.86 28.51 5.55
CA ALA A 152 22.20 29.79 5.74
C ALA A 152 21.92 30.05 7.23
N GLY A 153 22.52 31.12 7.79
CA GLY A 153 22.08 31.69 9.06
C GLY A 153 20.68 32.32 8.97
N PHE A 154 20.03 32.57 10.11
CA PHE A 154 18.64 33.04 10.16
C PHE A 154 18.41 34.33 9.37
N SER A 155 19.31 35.31 9.47
CA SER A 155 19.22 36.59 8.77
C SER A 155 19.17 36.43 7.24
N LEU A 156 20.00 35.54 6.69
CA LEU A 156 20.06 35.26 5.26
C LEU A 156 18.86 34.43 4.80
N LEU A 157 18.43 33.46 5.61
CA LEU A 157 17.23 32.67 5.34
C LEU A 157 15.97 33.56 5.33
N ARG A 158 15.83 34.46 6.30
CA ARG A 158 14.73 35.44 6.37
C ARG A 158 14.70 36.33 5.13
N LYS A 159 15.85 36.87 4.71
CA LYS A 159 15.93 37.68 3.48
C LYS A 159 15.49 36.89 2.24
N ARG A 160 15.94 35.64 2.08
CA ARG A 160 15.51 34.80 0.94
C ARG A 160 14.05 34.41 0.97
N VAL A 161 13.45 34.20 2.14
CA VAL A 161 12.02 33.90 2.25
C VAL A 161 11.17 35.12 1.89
N LEU A 162 11.56 36.33 2.32
CA LEU A 162 10.82 37.56 2.06
C LEU A 162 10.95 38.06 0.60
N LEU A 163 12.02 37.69 -0.09
CA LEU A 163 12.31 38.12 -1.47
C LEU A 163 11.91 37.11 -2.55
N ALA A 164 11.32 35.96 -2.17
CA ALA A 164 11.03 34.85 -3.08
C ALA A 164 9.57 34.78 -3.51
#